data_AF-A0ABD2MPW7-F1
#
_entry.id   AF-A0ABD2MPW7-F1
#
_cell.length_a   1.000
_cell.length_b   1.000
_cell.length_c   1.000
_cell.angle_alpha   90.00
_cell.angle_beta   90.00
_cell.angle_gamma   90.00
#
_symmetry.space_group_name_H-M   'P 1'
#
loop_
_entity.id
_entity.type
_entity.pdbx_description
1 polymer ?
#
loop_
_entity_poly.entity_id
_entity_poly.type
_entity_poly.pdbx_seq_one_letter_code
_entity_poly.pdbx_strand_id
1 'polypeptide(L)'
;MSLVELKKSAIVPGSNPPSRYSLEEWHLSNTTRDRCCLTQQTIADQVLAECGRIKDLTEEIVRTNKLETDHKLDEKIKDIEFLRGEIRRQRKEVVIELDNLTTFYQRMFDALNYIKGGPEVINQKCLMLREERIGIDLCRDDVERELIKERQVLQEVVSLLTRTAEQAQEQIRRLRSTTYLMDRDLEAKENAEKIDKHNLLLRETSLNLSMYHGFTQLDCSNITKEEWELFTEKSIADASKEINCARQFRCYVDTILNQACKDLLNQYNLVQAAFNRRIAETKDVKMKLEVHHAEVIEIMIFFCNHILCFRLSGNLMK
;
A
#
# COMPACT_ATOMS: atom_id res chain seq x y z
N MET A 1 64.51 -17.48 -127.35
CA MET A 1 63.05 -17.63 -127.44
C MET A 1 62.45 -17.47 -126.04
N SER A 2 61.47 -16.56 -125.92
CA SER A 2 60.38 -16.47 -124.92
C SER A 2 60.70 -16.71 -123.44
N LEU A 3 60.86 -15.67 -122.61
CA LEU A 3 59.82 -14.84 -121.94
C LEU A 3 58.95 -15.59 -120.89
N VAL A 4 59.10 -15.06 -119.68
CA VAL A 4 58.29 -15.19 -118.46
C VAL A 4 56.79 -14.99 -118.73
N GLU A 5 55.93 -15.83 -118.14
CA GLU A 5 54.53 -15.46 -117.85
C GLU A 5 54.19 -15.73 -116.38
N LEU A 6 53.99 -14.63 -115.66
CA LEU A 6 53.27 -14.57 -114.39
C LEU A 6 51.80 -14.94 -114.60
N LYS A 7 51.28 -15.91 -113.84
CA LYS A 7 49.83 -16.13 -113.72
C LYS A 7 49.32 -15.66 -112.36
N LYS A 8 48.72 -14.47 -112.41
CA LYS A 8 47.73 -13.81 -111.53
C LYS A 8 47.38 -14.49 -110.20
N SER A 9 47.62 -13.74 -109.13
CA SER A 9 46.97 -13.86 -107.82
C SER A 9 45.44 -13.97 -107.93
N ALA A 10 44.87 -15.05 -107.39
CA ALA A 10 43.44 -15.17 -107.15
C ALA A 10 43.16 -15.00 -105.65
N ILE A 11 42.34 -14.00 -105.38
CA ILE A 11 41.72 -13.63 -104.10
C ILE A 11 41.04 -14.86 -103.48
N VAL A 12 41.43 -15.25 -102.28
CA VAL A 12 40.66 -16.24 -101.48
C VAL A 12 39.40 -15.53 -100.98
N PRO A 13 38.19 -15.97 -101.36
CA PRO A 13 36.95 -15.35 -100.94
C PRO A 13 36.75 -15.53 -99.43
N GLY A 14 36.18 -14.50 -98.79
CA GLY A 14 35.75 -14.56 -97.39
C GLY A 14 34.83 -15.75 -97.12
N SER A 15 34.82 -16.17 -95.86
CA SER A 15 33.95 -17.22 -95.29
C SER A 15 32.61 -17.34 -96.03
N ASN A 16 32.31 -18.55 -96.52
CA ASN A 16 31.06 -18.87 -97.20
C ASN A 16 29.86 -18.25 -96.45
N PRO A 17 28.94 -17.55 -97.14
CA PRO A 17 27.73 -17.06 -96.50
C PRO A 17 26.97 -18.26 -95.92
N PRO A 18 26.37 -18.13 -94.72
CA PRO A 18 25.65 -19.24 -94.09
C PRO A 18 24.61 -19.81 -95.06
N SER A 19 24.44 -21.14 -95.02
CA SER A 19 23.45 -21.87 -95.81
C SER A 19 22.08 -21.19 -95.65
N ARG A 20 21.48 -20.76 -96.76
CA ARG A 20 20.18 -20.06 -96.74
C ARG A 20 19.09 -21.08 -96.48
N TYR A 21 18.29 -20.84 -95.46
CA TYR A 21 17.11 -21.65 -95.17
C TYR A 21 16.10 -21.61 -96.32
N SER A 22 15.39 -22.72 -96.53
CA SER A 22 14.26 -22.76 -97.43
C SER A 22 13.06 -22.01 -96.84
N LEU A 23 12.14 -21.54 -97.69
CA LEU A 23 10.91 -20.89 -97.23
C LEU A 23 10.07 -21.85 -96.35
N GLU A 24 10.11 -23.15 -96.64
CA GLU A 24 9.43 -24.19 -95.88
C GLU A 24 10.05 -24.39 -94.49
N GLU A 25 11.39 -24.36 -94.37
CA GLU A 25 12.10 -24.39 -93.09
C GLU A 25 11.78 -23.16 -92.23
N TRP A 26 11.63 -21.98 -92.85
CA TRP A 26 11.21 -20.76 -92.18
C TRP A 26 9.77 -20.85 -91.65
N HIS A 27 8.83 -21.35 -92.47
CA HIS A 27 7.44 -21.56 -92.05
C HIS A 27 7.33 -22.60 -90.92
N LEU A 28 8.07 -23.71 -91.01
CA LEU A 28 8.09 -24.74 -89.98
C LEU A 28 8.68 -24.22 -88.66
N SER A 29 9.78 -23.46 -88.73
CA SER A 29 10.41 -22.85 -87.54
C SER A 29 9.48 -21.85 -86.85
N ASN A 30 8.84 -20.95 -87.62
CA ASN A 30 7.90 -19.98 -87.07
C ASN A 30 6.65 -20.64 -86.47
N THR A 31 6.09 -21.65 -87.15
CA THR A 31 4.95 -22.42 -86.62
C THR A 31 5.32 -23.15 -85.33
N THR A 32 6.53 -23.70 -85.25
CA THR A 32 7.03 -24.36 -84.03
C THR A 32 7.22 -23.36 -82.90
N ARG A 33 7.84 -22.20 -83.17
CA ARG A 33 8.01 -21.13 -82.19
C ARG A 33 6.68 -20.58 -81.69
N ASP A 34 5.72 -20.36 -82.58
CA ASP A 34 4.37 -19.93 -82.25
C ASP A 34 3.67 -20.93 -81.30
N ARG A 35 3.74 -22.22 -81.61
CA ARG A 35 3.25 -23.28 -80.70
C ARG A 35 3.95 -23.29 -79.34
N CYS A 36 5.28 -23.12 -79.30
CA CYS A 36 6.02 -23.00 -78.05
C CYS A 36 5.61 -21.76 -77.25
N CYS A 37 5.43 -20.62 -77.91
CA CYS A 37 4.96 -19.38 -77.28
C CYS A 37 3.55 -19.56 -76.68
N LEU A 38 2.61 -20.16 -77.43
CA LEU A 38 1.26 -20.46 -76.93
C LEU A 38 1.27 -21.42 -75.74
N THR A 39 2.14 -22.43 -75.77
CA THR A 39 2.32 -23.37 -74.63
C THR A 39 2.86 -22.62 -73.40
N GLN A 40 3.87 -21.78 -73.56
CA GLN A 40 4.44 -21.00 -72.47
C GLN A 40 3.45 -19.97 -71.91
N GLN A 41 2.64 -19.35 -72.77
CA GLN A 41 1.57 -18.45 -72.36
C GLN A 41 0.53 -19.20 -71.51
N THR A 42 0.12 -20.40 -71.94
CA THR A 42 -0.83 -21.22 -71.18
C THR A 42 -0.29 -21.56 -69.78
N ILE A 43 1.01 -21.89 -69.68
CA ILE A 43 1.66 -22.15 -68.37
C ILE A 43 1.70 -20.87 -67.53
N ALA A 44 2.04 -19.72 -68.13
CA ALA A 44 2.06 -18.44 -67.42
C ALA A 44 0.67 -18.06 -66.90
N ASP A 45 -0.37 -18.24 -67.72
CA ASP A 45 -1.77 -18.00 -67.34
C ASP A 45 -2.20 -18.92 -66.19
N GLN A 46 -1.79 -20.20 -66.20
CA GLN A 46 -2.01 -21.13 -65.09
C GLN A 46 -1.32 -20.69 -63.80
N VAL A 47 -0.05 -20.24 -63.88
CA VAL A 47 0.69 -19.75 -62.72
C VAL A 47 0.04 -18.48 -62.17
N LEU A 48 -0.35 -17.53 -63.02
CA LEU A 48 -1.04 -16.31 -62.59
C LEU A 48 -2.39 -16.62 -61.94
N ALA A 49 -3.17 -17.54 -62.50
CA ALA A 49 -4.42 -17.99 -61.91
C ALA A 49 -4.20 -18.63 -60.53
N GLU A 50 -3.18 -19.47 -60.39
CA GLU A 50 -2.84 -20.11 -59.11
C GLU A 50 -2.30 -19.10 -58.09
N CYS A 51 -1.50 -18.12 -58.51
CA CYS A 51 -1.07 -17.00 -57.67
C CYS A 51 -2.26 -16.18 -57.17
N GLY A 52 -3.24 -15.90 -58.03
CA GLY A 52 -4.49 -15.23 -57.66
C GLY A 52 -5.27 -16.04 -56.62
N ARG A 53 -5.45 -17.34 -56.86
CA ARG A 53 -6.13 -18.26 -55.94
C ARG A 53 -5.44 -18.32 -54.57
N ILE A 54 -4.11 -18.42 -54.54
CA ILE A 54 -3.32 -18.44 -53.29
C ILE A 54 -3.45 -17.11 -52.55
N LYS A 55 -3.42 -15.99 -53.27
CA LYS A 55 -3.60 -14.65 -52.68
C LYS A 55 -4.97 -14.54 -52.01
N ASP A 56 -6.05 -14.87 -52.72
CA ASP A 56 -7.42 -14.80 -52.19
C ASP A 56 -7.59 -15.71 -50.96
N LEU A 57 -7.06 -16.94 -51.02
CA LEU A 57 -7.08 -17.87 -49.89
C LEU A 57 -6.30 -17.32 -48.69
N THR A 58 -5.12 -16.74 -48.93
CA THR A 58 -4.29 -16.15 -47.87
C THR A 58 -4.98 -14.94 -47.25
N GLU A 59 -5.59 -14.07 -48.05
CA GLU A 59 -6.38 -12.92 -47.57
C GLU A 59 -7.56 -13.36 -46.71
N GLU A 60 -8.28 -14.42 -47.10
CA GLU A 60 -9.39 -14.98 -46.31
C GLU A 60 -8.92 -15.51 -44.95
N ILE A 61 -7.83 -16.28 -44.94
CA ILE A 61 -7.24 -16.84 -43.72
C ILE A 61 -6.76 -15.72 -42.79
N VAL A 62 -6.03 -14.73 -43.31
CA VAL A 62 -5.53 -13.60 -42.53
C VAL A 62 -6.69 -12.82 -41.92
N ARG A 63 -7.73 -12.53 -42.71
CA ARG A 63 -8.91 -11.79 -42.24
C ARG A 63 -9.65 -12.54 -41.13
N THR A 64 -9.86 -13.85 -41.30
CA THR A 64 -10.54 -14.69 -40.30
C THR A 64 -9.73 -14.76 -39.00
N ASN A 65 -8.42 -15.04 -39.11
CA ASN A 65 -7.52 -15.08 -37.95
C ASN A 65 -7.47 -13.72 -37.22
N LYS A 66 -7.47 -12.62 -37.97
CA LYS A 66 -7.49 -11.27 -37.41
C LYS A 66 -8.78 -11.01 -36.63
N LEU A 67 -9.95 -11.31 -37.20
CA LEU A 67 -11.23 -11.14 -36.52
C LEU A 67 -11.30 -11.96 -35.22
N GLU A 68 -10.84 -13.22 -35.26
CA GLU A 68 -10.80 -14.08 -34.07
C GLU A 68 -9.84 -13.53 -33.01
N THR A 69 -8.65 -13.07 -33.42
CA THR A 69 -7.64 -12.52 -32.51
C THR A 69 -8.12 -11.22 -31.89
N ASP A 70 -8.66 -10.30 -32.69
CA ASP A 70 -9.19 -9.01 -32.23
C ASP A 70 -10.36 -9.23 -31.23
N HIS A 71 -11.22 -10.22 -31.49
CA HIS A 71 -12.30 -10.58 -30.58
C HIS A 71 -11.78 -11.11 -29.23
N LYS A 72 -10.82 -12.04 -29.23
CA LYS A 72 -10.22 -12.57 -28.00
C LYS A 72 -9.47 -11.51 -27.20
N LEU A 73 -8.81 -10.57 -27.88
CA LEU A 73 -8.14 -9.44 -27.23
C LEU A 73 -9.16 -8.49 -26.58
N ASP A 74 -10.27 -8.20 -27.25
CA ASP A 74 -11.34 -7.36 -26.70
C ASP A 74 -11.98 -7.99 -25.44
N GLU A 75 -12.25 -9.29 -25.45
CA GLU A 75 -12.71 -10.03 -24.26
C GLU A 75 -11.70 -9.93 -23.12
N LYS A 76 -10.43 -10.23 -23.39
CA LYS A 76 -9.35 -10.15 -22.38
C LYS A 76 -9.20 -8.74 -21.79
N ILE A 77 -9.31 -7.69 -22.60
CA ILE A 77 -9.26 -6.30 -22.14
C ILE A 77 -10.40 -6.02 -21.15
N LYS A 78 -11.63 -6.44 -21.48
CA LYS A 78 -12.80 -6.26 -20.60
C LYS A 78 -12.62 -7.00 -19.27
N ASP A 79 -12.10 -8.23 -19.29
CA ASP A 79 -11.81 -8.99 -18.06
C ASP A 79 -10.78 -8.27 -17.18
N ILE A 80 -9.69 -7.77 -17.77
CA ILE A 80 -8.65 -7.01 -17.05
C ILE A 80 -9.22 -5.71 -16.49
N GLU A 81 -10.04 -4.99 -17.26
CA GLU A 81 -10.69 -3.76 -16.80
C GLU A 81 -11.61 -4.01 -15.60
N PHE A 82 -12.37 -5.10 -15.63
CA PHE A 82 -13.21 -5.55 -14.52
C PHE A 82 -12.36 -5.84 -13.26
N LEU A 83 -11.33 -6.67 -13.38
CA LEU A 83 -10.44 -7.02 -12.27
C LEU A 83 -9.75 -5.77 -11.69
N ARG A 84 -9.27 -4.84 -12.53
CA ARG A 84 -8.72 -3.56 -12.07
C ARG A 84 -9.74 -2.75 -11.30
N GLY A 85 -11.00 -2.74 -11.73
CA GLY A 85 -12.10 -2.12 -11.00
C GLY A 85 -12.24 -2.69 -9.59
N GLU A 86 -12.25 -4.01 -9.45
CA GLU A 86 -12.36 -4.69 -8.17
C GLU A 86 -11.14 -4.45 -7.27
N ILE A 87 -9.91 -4.54 -7.80
CA ILE A 87 -8.71 -4.25 -7.02
C ILE A 87 -8.71 -2.79 -6.54
N ARG A 88 -9.10 -1.83 -7.38
CA ARG A 88 -9.21 -0.40 -6.98
C ARG A 88 -10.24 -0.18 -5.89
N ARG A 89 -11.42 -0.80 -6.02
CA ARG A 89 -12.49 -0.73 -5.02
C ARG A 89 -11.98 -1.25 -3.68
N GLN A 90 -11.37 -2.43 -3.69
CA GLN A 90 -10.87 -3.06 -2.49
C GLN A 90 -9.69 -2.28 -1.87
N ARG A 91 -8.76 -1.77 -2.70
CA ARG A 91 -7.65 -0.91 -2.26
C ARG A 91 -8.14 0.35 -1.58
N LYS A 92 -9.20 0.99 -2.11
CA LYS A 92 -9.80 2.18 -1.49
C LYS A 92 -10.29 1.88 -0.06
N GLU A 93 -10.91 0.73 0.15
CA GLU A 93 -11.33 0.29 1.49
C GLU A 93 -10.13 0.06 2.43
N VAL A 94 -9.05 -0.57 1.94
CA VAL A 94 -7.81 -0.76 2.71
C VAL A 94 -7.22 0.58 3.15
N VAL A 95 -7.15 1.57 2.25
CA VAL A 95 -6.62 2.90 2.54
C VAL A 95 -7.50 3.63 3.57
N ILE A 96 -8.83 3.56 3.43
CA ILE A 96 -9.75 4.14 4.41
C ILE A 96 -9.51 3.54 5.81
N GLU A 97 -9.38 2.22 5.92
CA GLU A 97 -9.11 1.60 7.22
C GLU A 97 -7.70 1.88 7.74
N LEU A 98 -6.71 2.04 6.86
CA LEU A 98 -5.36 2.47 7.24
C LEU A 98 -5.39 3.85 7.90
N ASP A 99 -6.08 4.82 7.29
CA ASP A 99 -6.21 6.18 7.82
C ASP A 99 -6.97 6.20 9.15
N ASN A 100 -8.06 5.43 9.24
CA ASN A 100 -8.82 5.27 10.47
C ASN A 100 -7.95 4.70 11.59
N LEU A 101 -7.25 3.59 11.35
CA LEU A 101 -6.43 2.94 12.37
C LEU A 101 -5.23 3.81 12.77
N THR A 102 -4.65 4.57 11.83
CA THR A 102 -3.61 5.55 12.12
C THR A 102 -4.11 6.65 13.06
N THR A 103 -5.34 7.12 12.85
CA THR A 103 -5.98 8.10 13.74
C THR A 103 -6.17 7.52 15.15
N PHE A 104 -6.62 6.27 15.27
CA PHE A 104 -6.75 5.58 16.57
C PHE A 104 -5.40 5.40 17.26
N TYR A 105 -4.36 5.02 16.52
CA TYR A 105 -3.00 4.92 17.05
C TYR A 105 -2.50 6.26 17.61
N GLN A 106 -2.70 7.37 16.88
CA GLN A 106 -2.35 8.71 17.35
C GLN A 106 -3.09 9.07 18.65
N ARG A 107 -4.41 8.81 18.71
CA ARG A 107 -5.20 9.04 19.93
C ARG A 107 -4.66 8.28 21.14
N MET A 108 -4.25 7.02 20.95
CA MET A 108 -3.66 6.23 22.01
C MET A 108 -2.29 6.76 22.45
N PHE A 109 -1.47 7.17 21.48
CA PHE A 109 -0.16 7.75 21.74
C PHE A 109 -0.28 9.07 22.52
N ASP A 110 -1.22 9.93 22.14
CA ASP A 110 -1.51 11.18 22.83
C ASP A 110 -2.03 10.93 24.26
N ALA A 111 -2.93 9.97 24.43
CA ALA A 111 -3.42 9.56 25.75
C ALA A 111 -2.28 9.05 26.65
N LEU A 112 -1.38 8.23 26.12
CA LEU A 112 -0.19 7.75 26.84
C LEU A 112 0.72 8.90 27.29
N ASN A 113 1.00 9.85 26.40
CA ASN A 113 1.83 11.01 26.71
C ASN A 113 1.16 11.92 27.75
N TYR A 114 -0.15 12.12 27.65
CA TYR A 114 -0.91 12.88 28.63
C TYR A 114 -0.82 12.25 30.03
N ILE A 115 -1.02 10.94 30.14
CA ILE A 115 -1.00 10.22 31.43
C ILE A 115 0.40 10.30 32.07
N LYS A 116 1.46 10.04 31.28
CA LYS A 116 2.85 10.06 31.77
C LYS A 116 3.32 11.48 32.12
N GLY A 117 2.88 12.49 31.37
CA GLY A 117 3.32 13.88 31.54
C GLY A 117 2.59 14.66 32.64
N GLY A 118 1.40 14.23 33.03
CA GLY A 118 0.56 14.95 34.00
C GLY A 118 0.21 14.12 35.23
N PRO A 119 -0.81 13.25 35.17
CA PRO A 119 -1.29 12.49 36.32
C PRO A 119 -0.21 11.72 37.08
N GLU A 120 0.69 11.02 36.39
CA GLU A 120 1.76 10.25 37.04
C GLU A 120 2.74 11.13 37.81
N VAL A 121 3.13 12.27 37.22
CA VAL A 121 4.00 13.26 37.87
C VAL A 121 3.34 13.89 39.08
N ILE A 122 2.04 14.21 38.99
CA ILE A 122 1.27 14.79 40.10
C ILE A 122 1.16 13.77 41.24
N ASN A 123 0.76 12.53 40.94
CA ASN A 123 0.68 11.46 41.92
C ASN A 123 2.02 11.25 42.64
N GLN A 124 3.12 11.21 41.89
CA GLN A 124 4.47 11.07 42.44
C GLN A 124 4.81 12.22 43.40
N LYS A 125 4.56 13.47 43.01
CA LYS A 125 4.78 14.65 43.86
C LYS A 125 3.91 14.61 45.13
N CYS A 126 2.64 14.23 45.01
CA CYS A 126 1.73 14.12 46.15
C CYS A 126 2.22 13.10 47.18
N LEU A 127 2.79 11.98 46.72
CA LEU A 127 3.37 10.97 47.62
C LEU A 127 4.69 11.46 48.25
N MET A 128 5.56 12.13 47.49
CA MET A 128 6.79 12.74 48.05
C MET A 128 6.47 13.77 49.14
N LEU A 129 5.52 14.68 48.92
CA LEU A 129 5.12 15.68 49.91
C LEU A 129 4.54 15.07 51.19
N ARG A 130 4.05 13.83 51.13
CA ARG A 130 3.54 13.11 52.30
C ARG A 130 4.66 12.48 53.11
N GLU A 131 5.72 12.03 52.45
CA GLU A 131 6.94 11.53 53.09
C GLU A 131 7.69 12.63 53.86
N GLU A 132 7.49 13.90 53.50
CA GLU A 132 8.08 15.07 54.17
C GLU A 132 7.35 15.50 55.46
N ARG A 133 6.26 14.83 55.86
CA ARG A 133 5.55 15.16 57.11
C ARG A 133 6.41 14.85 58.34
N ILE A 134 6.19 15.61 59.41
CA ILE A 134 7.04 15.57 60.61
C ILE A 134 6.29 14.95 61.79
N GLY A 135 6.97 14.10 62.55
CA GLY A 135 6.45 13.57 63.81
C GLY A 135 5.19 12.73 63.62
N ILE A 136 4.15 13.02 64.41
CA ILE A 136 2.89 12.25 64.39
C ILE A 136 2.08 12.44 63.10
N ASP A 137 2.32 13.52 62.36
CA ASP A 137 1.65 13.79 61.09
C ASP A 137 2.18 12.91 59.95
N LEU A 138 3.35 12.26 60.12
CA LEU A 138 3.84 11.20 59.24
C LEU A 138 3.07 9.90 59.49
N CYS A 139 1.76 9.96 59.25
CA CYS A 139 0.84 8.85 59.42
C CYS A 139 0.31 8.38 58.06
N ARG A 140 0.06 7.08 57.95
CA ARG A 140 -0.59 6.46 56.81
C ARG A 140 -2.09 6.74 56.86
N ASP A 141 -2.49 7.81 56.21
CA ASP A 141 -3.90 8.21 56.12
C ASP A 141 -4.58 7.64 54.86
N ASP A 142 -5.89 7.88 54.76
CA ASP A 142 -6.71 7.42 53.64
C ASP A 142 -6.21 7.93 52.28
N VAL A 143 -5.67 9.14 52.23
CA VAL A 143 -5.22 9.75 50.99
C VAL A 143 -3.94 9.07 50.50
N GLU A 144 -2.99 8.73 51.38
CA GLU A 144 -1.80 7.97 50.97
C GLU A 144 -2.20 6.63 50.35
N ARG A 145 -3.16 5.93 50.98
CA ARG A 145 -3.69 4.67 50.46
C ARG A 145 -4.32 4.84 49.07
N GLU A 146 -5.15 5.87 48.88
CA GLU A 146 -5.78 6.11 47.58
C GLU A 146 -4.78 6.61 46.52
N LEU A 147 -3.74 7.36 46.89
CA LEU A 147 -2.65 7.76 45.99
C LEU A 147 -1.81 6.55 45.54
N ILE A 148 -1.54 5.58 46.41
CA ILE A 148 -0.83 4.34 46.03
C ILE A 148 -1.67 3.54 45.03
N LYS A 149 -2.98 3.42 45.26
CA LYS A 149 -3.90 2.79 44.29
C LYS A 149 -3.97 3.56 42.98
N GLU A 150 -3.99 4.88 43.01
CA GLU A 150 -3.93 5.72 41.81
C GLU A 150 -2.68 5.46 40.99
N ARG A 151 -1.51 5.36 41.63
CA ARG A 151 -0.27 4.99 40.96
C ARG A 151 -0.40 3.63 40.26
N GLN A 152 -0.99 2.64 40.93
CA GLN A 152 -1.19 1.31 40.35
C GLN A 152 -2.11 1.37 39.12
N VAL A 153 -3.27 2.04 39.22
CA VAL A 153 -4.21 2.18 38.10
C VAL A 153 -3.55 2.92 36.93
N LEU A 154 -2.78 3.98 37.19
CA LEU A 154 -2.03 4.70 36.15
C LEU A 154 -1.05 3.78 35.43
N GLN A 155 -0.27 2.98 36.16
CA GLN A 155 0.70 2.04 35.58
C GLN A 155 0.02 0.94 34.76
N GLU A 156 -1.10 0.39 35.26
CA GLU A 156 -1.89 -0.63 34.56
C GLU A 156 -2.47 -0.09 33.25
N VAL A 157 -3.04 1.12 33.27
CA VAL A 157 -3.57 1.77 32.06
C VAL A 157 -2.45 2.08 31.07
N VAL A 158 -1.31 2.60 31.52
CA VAL A 158 -0.15 2.87 30.66
C VAL A 158 0.36 1.58 30.00
N SER A 159 0.48 0.49 30.76
CA SER A 159 0.90 -0.81 30.23
C SER A 159 -0.09 -1.34 29.18
N LEU A 160 -1.38 -1.29 29.49
CA LEU A 160 -2.44 -1.73 28.58
C LEU A 160 -2.43 -0.94 27.26
N LEU A 161 -2.42 0.40 27.34
CA LEU A 161 -2.41 1.26 26.17
C LEU A 161 -1.12 1.11 25.35
N THR A 162 0.03 0.91 25.99
CA THR A 162 1.31 0.68 25.29
C THR A 162 1.24 -0.60 24.46
N ARG A 163 0.84 -1.73 25.07
CA ARG A 163 0.71 -3.01 24.36
C ARG A 163 -0.30 -2.92 23.21
N THR A 164 -1.43 -2.26 23.43
CA THR A 164 -2.45 -2.11 22.38
C THR A 164 -1.96 -1.18 21.26
N ALA A 165 -1.15 -0.17 21.55
CA ALA A 165 -0.56 0.70 20.52
C ALA A 165 0.46 -0.07 19.64
N GLU A 166 1.26 -0.96 20.23
CA GLU A 166 2.16 -1.85 19.49
C GLU A 166 1.38 -2.79 18.55
N GLN A 167 0.27 -3.37 19.04
CA GLN A 167 -0.63 -4.18 18.21
C GLN A 167 -1.24 -3.36 17.05
N ALA A 168 -1.65 -2.12 17.32
CA ALA A 168 -2.16 -1.21 16.28
C ALA A 168 -1.09 -0.94 15.22
N GLN A 169 0.16 -0.70 15.63
CA GLN A 169 1.27 -0.45 14.73
C GLN A 169 1.57 -1.65 13.82
N GLU A 170 1.52 -2.88 14.34
CA GLU A 170 1.67 -4.09 13.54
C GLU A 170 0.51 -4.26 12.54
N GLN A 171 -0.73 -3.97 12.94
CA GLN A 171 -1.87 -4.03 12.04
C GLN A 171 -1.78 -2.96 10.93
N ILE A 172 -1.29 -1.75 11.24
CA ILE A 172 -0.98 -0.71 10.24
C ILE A 172 0.09 -1.21 9.26
N ARG A 173 1.14 -1.89 9.74
CA ARG A 173 2.19 -2.46 8.89
C ARG A 173 1.63 -3.48 7.90
N ARG A 174 0.72 -4.35 8.35
CA ARG A 174 0.03 -5.34 7.51
C ARG A 174 -0.83 -4.67 6.44
N LEU A 175 -1.65 -3.68 6.80
CA LEU A 175 -2.46 -2.92 5.83
C LEU A 175 -1.60 -2.21 4.76
N ARG A 176 -0.44 -1.65 5.15
CA ARG A 176 0.51 -1.07 4.20
C ARG A 176 1.09 -2.12 3.24
N SER A 177 1.46 -3.29 3.77
CA SER A 177 1.94 -4.41 2.95
C SER A 177 0.87 -4.86 1.94
N THR A 178 -0.38 -4.99 2.38
CA THR A 178 -1.51 -5.32 1.51
C THR A 178 -1.70 -4.27 0.43
N THR A 179 -1.67 -2.98 0.79
CA THR A 179 -1.78 -1.87 -0.18
C THR A 179 -0.71 -1.96 -1.25
N TYR A 180 0.55 -2.19 -0.86
CA TYR A 180 1.66 -2.35 -1.79
C TYR A 180 1.47 -3.53 -2.76
N LEU A 181 1.00 -4.67 -2.27
CA LEU A 181 0.72 -5.83 -3.13
C LEU A 181 -0.40 -5.55 -4.14
N MET A 182 -1.44 -4.82 -3.73
CA MET A 182 -2.53 -4.42 -4.61
C MET A 182 -2.08 -3.40 -5.65
N ASP A 183 -1.21 -2.45 -5.27
CA ASP A 183 -0.62 -1.48 -6.21
C ASP A 183 0.22 -2.20 -7.28
N ARG A 184 0.99 -3.22 -6.89
CA ARG A 184 1.76 -4.04 -7.83
C ARG A 184 0.87 -4.85 -8.78
N ASP A 185 -0.23 -5.42 -8.29
CA ASP A 185 -1.17 -6.13 -9.16
C ASP A 185 -1.84 -5.16 -10.15
N LEU A 186 -2.24 -3.98 -9.67
CA LEU A 186 -2.78 -2.92 -10.53
C LEU A 186 -1.80 -2.52 -11.64
N GLU A 187 -0.54 -2.28 -11.31
CA GLU A 187 0.49 -1.92 -12.30
C GLU A 187 0.68 -3.04 -13.34
N ALA A 188 0.72 -4.29 -12.90
CA ALA A 188 0.84 -5.44 -13.82
C ALA A 188 -0.38 -5.54 -14.76
N LYS A 189 -1.60 -5.38 -14.23
CA LYS A 189 -2.84 -5.38 -15.00
C LYS A 189 -2.91 -4.20 -15.99
N GLU A 190 -2.43 -3.02 -15.59
CA GLU A 190 -2.35 -1.83 -16.43
C GLU A 190 -1.39 -2.00 -17.61
N ASN A 191 -0.22 -2.59 -17.35
CA ASN A 191 0.74 -2.89 -18.40
C ASN A 191 0.20 -3.94 -19.39
N ALA A 192 -0.46 -4.99 -18.89
CA ALA A 192 -1.08 -6.01 -19.73
C ALA A 192 -2.17 -5.41 -20.64
N GLU A 193 -3.08 -4.61 -20.08
CA GLU A 193 -4.13 -3.92 -20.84
C GLU A 193 -3.55 -2.96 -21.89
N LYS A 194 -2.49 -2.22 -21.55
CA LYS A 194 -1.82 -1.32 -22.50
C LYS A 194 -1.25 -2.08 -23.70
N ILE A 195 -0.63 -3.24 -23.45
CA ILE A 195 -0.10 -4.11 -24.50
C ILE A 195 -1.25 -4.65 -25.36
N ASP A 196 -2.31 -5.17 -24.75
CA ASP A 196 -3.45 -5.74 -25.46
C ASP A 196 -4.18 -4.69 -26.31
N LYS A 197 -4.40 -3.47 -25.76
CA LYS A 197 -4.96 -2.34 -26.50
C LYS A 197 -4.08 -1.91 -27.68
N HIS A 198 -2.76 -1.94 -27.52
CA HIS A 198 -1.84 -1.66 -28.62
C HIS A 198 -1.94 -2.73 -29.72
N ASN A 199 -1.96 -4.00 -29.33
CA ASN A 199 -2.08 -5.12 -30.27
C ASN A 199 -3.39 -5.07 -31.06
N LEU A 200 -4.50 -4.69 -30.42
CA LEU A 200 -5.80 -4.51 -31.08
C LEU A 200 -5.80 -3.41 -32.16
N LEU A 201 -4.92 -2.40 -32.03
CA LEU A 201 -4.78 -1.32 -33.01
C LEU A 201 -3.92 -1.71 -34.22
N LEU A 202 -3.20 -2.84 -34.17
CA LEU A 202 -2.34 -3.28 -35.26
C LEU A 202 -3.18 -3.70 -36.49
N ARG A 203 -2.75 -3.21 -37.65
CA ARG A 203 -3.31 -3.53 -38.97
C ARG A 203 -2.26 -4.21 -39.83
N GLU A 204 -2.67 -4.99 -40.83
CA GLU A 204 -1.74 -5.68 -41.76
C GLU A 204 -0.78 -4.71 -42.48
N THR A 205 -1.18 -3.44 -42.63
CA THR A 205 -0.38 -2.38 -43.27
C THR A 205 0.55 -1.63 -42.31
N SER A 206 0.67 -2.08 -41.06
CA SER A 206 1.51 -1.41 -40.05
C SER A 206 2.99 -1.56 -40.41
N LEU A 207 3.74 -0.45 -40.38
CA LEU A 207 5.10 -0.33 -40.93
C LEU A 207 6.18 -1.18 -40.24
N ASN A 208 5.90 -1.78 -39.07
CA ASN A 208 6.86 -2.52 -38.25
C ASN A 208 6.43 -3.96 -37.96
N LEU A 209 5.67 -4.59 -38.85
CA LEU A 209 5.35 -6.01 -38.72
C LEU A 209 6.53 -6.84 -39.25
N SER A 210 7.20 -7.56 -38.36
CA SER A 210 8.21 -8.55 -38.70
C SER A 210 7.75 -9.91 -38.22
N MET A 211 7.84 -10.92 -39.09
CA MET A 211 7.63 -12.30 -38.67
C MET A 211 8.82 -12.73 -37.81
N TYR A 212 8.57 -13.44 -36.71
CA TYR A 212 9.63 -14.03 -35.91
C TYR A 212 10.16 -15.26 -36.64
N HIS A 213 11.43 -15.24 -37.04
CA HIS A 213 12.10 -16.34 -37.77
C HIS A 213 13.06 -17.15 -36.87
N GLY A 214 13.02 -16.93 -35.56
CA GLY A 214 13.89 -17.64 -34.63
C GLY A 214 13.43 -19.08 -34.37
N PHE A 215 14.38 -19.93 -34.00
CA PHE A 215 14.12 -21.33 -33.64
C PHE A 215 13.79 -21.52 -32.16
N THR A 216 14.00 -20.50 -31.32
CA THR A 216 13.63 -20.50 -29.90
C THR A 216 12.19 -20.05 -29.72
N GLN A 217 11.41 -20.73 -28.89
CA GLN A 217 10.12 -20.20 -28.48
C GLN A 217 10.32 -18.82 -27.84
N LEU A 218 9.52 -17.83 -28.25
CA LEU A 218 9.41 -16.58 -27.50
C LEU A 218 8.99 -16.96 -26.07
N ASP A 219 9.74 -16.50 -25.07
CA ASP A 219 9.65 -16.95 -23.68
C ASP A 219 8.20 -17.16 -23.25
N CYS A 220 7.83 -18.44 -23.04
CA CYS A 220 6.52 -18.78 -22.49
C CYS A 220 6.48 -18.19 -21.08
N SER A 221 5.50 -17.33 -20.79
CA SER A 221 5.32 -16.82 -19.44
C SER A 221 5.25 -17.98 -18.46
N ASN A 222 6.02 -17.91 -17.36
CA ASN A 222 6.05 -18.94 -16.32
C ASN A 222 4.74 -19.00 -15.48
N ILE A 223 3.74 -18.19 -15.84
CA ILE A 223 2.50 -18.01 -15.08
C ILE A 223 1.34 -18.27 -16.05
N THR A 224 0.43 -19.16 -15.69
CA THR A 224 -0.78 -19.41 -16.49
C THR A 224 -1.84 -18.33 -16.26
N LYS A 225 -2.85 -18.26 -17.13
CA LYS A 225 -3.97 -17.33 -16.96
C LYS A 225 -4.70 -17.59 -15.64
N GLU A 226 -4.95 -18.85 -15.33
CA GLU A 226 -5.64 -19.27 -14.11
C GLU A 226 -4.84 -18.90 -12.86
N GLU A 227 -3.52 -19.06 -12.88
CA GLU A 227 -2.65 -18.64 -11.77
C GLU A 227 -2.67 -17.12 -11.56
N TRP A 228 -2.76 -16.36 -12.66
CA TRP A 228 -2.82 -14.89 -12.60
C TRP A 228 -4.16 -14.38 -12.04
N GLU A 229 -5.27 -15.03 -12.40
CA GLU A 229 -6.60 -14.75 -11.84
C GLU A 229 -6.67 -15.13 -10.36
N LEU A 230 -6.18 -16.32 -10.01
CA LEU A 230 -6.12 -16.81 -8.63
C LEU A 230 -5.28 -15.89 -7.74
N PHE A 231 -4.19 -15.34 -8.27
CA PHE A 231 -3.38 -14.36 -7.54
C PHE A 231 -4.20 -13.12 -7.16
N THR A 232 -4.96 -12.56 -8.10
CA THR A 232 -5.81 -11.39 -7.86
C THR A 232 -6.95 -11.72 -6.90
N GLU A 233 -7.63 -12.85 -7.07
CA GLU A 233 -8.70 -13.30 -6.16
C GLU A 233 -8.19 -13.46 -4.72
N LYS A 234 -7.03 -14.10 -4.56
CA LYS A 234 -6.38 -14.27 -3.26
C LYS A 234 -6.00 -12.92 -2.66
N SER A 235 -5.43 -12.01 -3.46
CA SER A 235 -5.06 -10.66 -3.00
C SER A 235 -6.28 -9.89 -2.48
N ILE A 236 -7.41 -9.95 -3.18
CA ILE A 236 -8.68 -9.34 -2.77
C ILE A 236 -9.20 -9.98 -1.47
N ALA A 237 -9.16 -11.30 -1.36
CA ALA A 237 -9.61 -12.03 -0.17
C ALA A 237 -8.74 -11.70 1.05
N ASP A 238 -7.41 -11.70 0.90
CA ASP A 238 -6.46 -11.33 1.95
C ASP A 238 -6.66 -9.86 2.37
N ALA A 239 -6.89 -8.94 1.42
CA ALA A 239 -7.21 -7.56 1.72
C ALA A 239 -8.50 -7.40 2.53
N SER A 240 -9.56 -8.13 2.15
CA SER A 240 -10.83 -8.15 2.88
C SER A 240 -10.66 -8.67 4.31
N LYS A 241 -9.85 -9.71 4.48
CA LYS A 241 -9.51 -10.25 5.81
C LYS A 241 -8.80 -9.19 6.67
N GLU A 242 -7.77 -8.52 6.14
CA GLU A 242 -7.03 -7.49 6.88
C GLU A 242 -7.90 -6.28 7.24
N ILE A 243 -8.82 -5.86 6.35
CA ILE A 243 -9.83 -4.84 6.63
C ILE A 243 -10.70 -5.25 7.82
N ASN A 244 -11.21 -6.47 7.83
CA ASN A 244 -12.07 -6.96 8.90
C ASN A 244 -11.32 -7.08 10.24
N CYS A 245 -10.07 -7.55 10.21
CA CYS A 245 -9.20 -7.56 11.38
C CYS A 245 -8.98 -6.14 11.93
N ALA A 246 -8.71 -5.16 11.06
CA ALA A 246 -8.55 -3.76 11.48
C ALA A 246 -9.83 -3.16 12.07
N ARG A 247 -11.00 -3.43 11.46
CA ARG A 247 -12.30 -2.97 11.98
C ARG A 247 -12.61 -3.53 13.37
N GLN A 248 -12.41 -4.83 13.56
CA GLN A 248 -12.59 -5.48 14.86
C GLN A 248 -11.63 -4.92 15.90
N PHE A 249 -10.37 -4.72 15.50
CA PHE A 249 -9.35 -4.16 16.37
C PHE A 249 -9.68 -2.72 16.80
N ARG A 250 -10.24 -1.89 15.91
CA ARG A 250 -10.72 -0.54 16.27
C ARG A 250 -11.82 -0.58 17.34
N CYS A 251 -12.80 -1.46 17.22
CA CYS A 251 -13.83 -1.62 18.24
C CYS A 251 -13.23 -2.03 19.60
N TYR A 252 -12.21 -2.89 19.56
CA TYR A 252 -11.46 -3.29 20.76
C TYR A 252 -10.69 -2.12 21.38
N VAL A 253 -9.99 -1.31 20.56
CA VAL A 253 -9.28 -0.10 21.01
C VAL A 253 -10.25 0.90 21.65
N ASP A 254 -11.41 1.13 21.04
CA ASP A 254 -12.42 2.04 21.60
C ASP A 254 -12.92 1.56 22.97
N THR A 255 -13.13 0.24 23.11
CA THR A 255 -13.50 -0.37 24.39
C THR A 255 -12.42 -0.17 25.46
N ILE A 256 -11.15 -0.38 25.10
CA ILE A 256 -10.01 -0.16 26.00
C ILE A 256 -9.91 1.30 26.43
N LEU A 257 -10.00 2.24 25.49
CA LEU A 257 -9.91 3.68 25.80
C LEU A 257 -11.04 4.10 26.74
N ASN A 258 -12.27 3.66 26.47
CA ASN A 258 -13.42 3.94 27.33
C ASN A 258 -13.25 3.33 28.73
N GLN A 259 -12.73 2.10 28.84
CA GLN A 259 -12.48 1.46 30.12
C GLN A 259 -11.39 2.18 30.91
N ALA A 260 -10.25 2.49 30.27
CA ALA A 260 -9.16 3.25 30.86
C ALA A 260 -9.63 4.61 31.39
N CYS A 261 -10.44 5.34 30.61
CA CYS A 261 -11.01 6.62 31.05
C CYS A 261 -11.89 6.46 32.30
N LYS A 262 -12.73 5.41 32.35
CA LYS A 262 -13.60 5.14 33.52
C LYS A 262 -12.77 4.80 34.76
N ASP A 263 -11.76 3.96 34.62
CA ASP A 263 -10.91 3.53 35.74
C ASP A 263 -10.12 4.70 36.32
N LEU A 264 -9.53 5.53 35.45
CA LEU A 264 -8.83 6.76 35.87
C LEU A 264 -9.76 7.76 36.53
N LEU A 265 -10.96 7.99 35.97
CA LEU A 265 -11.92 8.94 36.54
C LEU A 265 -12.45 8.46 37.90
N ASN A 266 -12.75 7.17 38.03
CA ASN A 266 -13.19 6.59 39.29
C ASN A 266 -12.10 6.76 40.37
N GLN A 267 -10.85 6.43 40.04
CA GLN A 267 -9.75 6.54 40.98
C GLN A 267 -9.45 8.01 41.35
N TYR A 268 -9.52 8.93 40.39
CA TYR A 268 -9.43 10.37 40.65
C TYR A 268 -10.49 10.83 41.67
N ASN A 269 -11.75 10.40 41.52
CA ASN A 269 -12.83 10.77 42.43
C ASN A 269 -12.58 10.23 43.86
N LEU A 270 -12.04 9.02 43.99
CA LEU A 270 -11.68 8.43 45.28
C LEU A 270 -10.56 9.21 45.98
N VAL A 271 -9.50 9.55 45.23
CA VAL A 271 -8.40 10.38 45.72
C VAL A 271 -8.91 11.77 46.14
N GLN A 272 -9.73 12.41 45.31
CA GLN A 272 -10.29 13.73 45.60
C GLN A 272 -11.18 13.71 46.85
N ALA A 273 -12.01 12.68 47.03
CA ALA A 273 -12.84 12.51 48.21
C ALA A 273 -12.00 12.32 49.48
N ALA A 274 -10.93 11.52 49.39
CA ALA A 274 -10.00 11.33 50.50
C ALA A 274 -9.31 12.66 50.88
N PHE A 275 -8.84 13.42 49.89
CA PHE A 275 -8.21 14.73 50.13
C PHE A 275 -9.19 15.70 50.80
N ASN A 276 -10.41 15.81 50.29
CA ASN A 276 -11.43 16.69 50.85
C ASN A 276 -11.72 16.35 52.32
N ARG A 277 -11.83 15.06 52.65
CA ARG A 277 -12.03 14.60 54.04
C ARG A 277 -10.84 14.98 54.92
N ARG A 278 -9.62 14.67 54.47
CA ARG A 278 -8.40 14.95 55.26
C ARG A 278 -8.18 16.44 55.49
N ILE A 279 -8.44 17.26 54.48
CA ILE A 279 -8.36 18.73 54.59
C ILE A 279 -9.39 19.25 55.60
N ALA A 280 -10.62 18.72 55.59
CA ALA A 280 -11.65 19.12 56.54
C ALA A 280 -11.26 18.76 57.99
N GLU A 281 -10.77 17.54 58.21
CA GLU A 281 -10.25 17.09 59.51
C GLU A 281 -9.11 17.99 60.02
N THR A 282 -8.11 18.26 59.18
CA THR A 282 -6.97 19.10 59.55
C THR A 282 -7.41 20.53 59.87
N LYS A 283 -8.36 21.09 59.12
CA LYS A 283 -8.92 22.43 59.40
C LYS A 283 -9.66 22.47 60.74
N ASP A 284 -10.48 21.47 61.04
CA ASP A 284 -11.21 21.38 62.30
C ASP A 284 -10.28 21.24 63.52
N VAL A 285 -9.27 20.36 63.43
CA VAL A 285 -8.27 20.19 64.49
C VAL A 285 -7.46 21.47 64.69
N LYS A 286 -7.01 22.10 63.60
CA LYS A 286 -6.28 23.38 63.67
C LYS A 286 -7.11 24.45 64.37
N MET A 287 -8.38 24.62 63.98
CA MET A 287 -9.27 25.61 64.58
C MET A 287 -9.45 25.38 66.09
N LYS A 288 -9.65 24.12 66.51
CA LYS A 288 -9.75 23.77 67.94
C LYS A 288 -8.47 24.08 68.72
N LEU A 289 -7.30 23.80 68.13
CA LEU A 289 -6.01 24.12 68.75
C LEU A 289 -5.75 25.63 68.83
N GLU A 290 -6.13 26.40 67.82
CA GLU A 290 -6.02 27.87 67.83
C GLU A 290 -6.91 28.48 68.92
N VAL A 291 -8.15 27.99 69.08
CA VAL A 291 -9.05 28.40 70.17
C VAL A 291 -8.46 28.07 71.52
N HIS A 292 -8.03 26.82 71.73
CA HIS A 292 -7.44 26.42 73.00
C HIS A 292 -6.15 27.19 73.33
N HIS A 293 -5.33 27.48 72.32
CA HIS A 293 -4.13 28.30 72.49
C HIS A 293 -4.48 29.72 72.95
N ALA A 294 -5.51 30.35 72.37
CA ALA A 294 -5.98 31.66 72.79
C ALA A 294 -6.47 31.66 74.25
N GLU A 295 -7.26 30.65 74.65
CA GLU A 295 -7.74 30.49 76.02
C GLU A 295 -6.58 30.34 77.02
N VAL A 296 -5.59 29.51 76.71
CA VAL A 296 -4.41 29.29 77.58
C VAL A 296 -3.60 30.57 77.72
N ILE A 297 -3.44 31.35 76.64
CA ILE A 297 -2.76 32.64 76.69
C ILE A 297 -3.51 33.62 77.60
N GLU A 298 -4.84 33.73 77.48
CA GLU A 298 -5.64 34.59 78.37
C GLU A 298 -5.49 34.20 79.84
N ILE A 299 -5.54 32.91 80.13
CA ILE A 299 -5.33 32.39 81.49
C ILE A 299 -3.92 32.73 81.99
N MET A 300 -2.88 32.57 81.17
CA MET A 300 -1.52 32.95 81.55
C MET A 300 -1.37 34.45 81.83
N ILE A 301 -2.03 35.30 81.03
CA ILE A 301 -2.06 36.75 81.25
C ILE A 301 -2.77 37.07 82.56
N PHE A 302 -3.91 36.43 82.83
CA PHE A 302 -4.65 36.59 84.09
C PHE A 302 -3.79 36.19 85.30
N PHE A 303 -3.11 35.04 85.25
CA PHE A 303 -2.19 34.61 86.31
C PHE A 303 -1.01 35.58 86.49
N CYS A 304 -0.40 36.06 85.39
CA CYS A 304 0.67 37.05 85.48
C CYS A 304 0.21 38.35 86.14
N ASN A 305 -0.98 38.85 85.76
CA ASN A 305 -1.57 40.04 86.37
C ASN A 305 -1.89 39.82 87.85
N HIS A 306 -2.40 38.65 88.23
CA HIS A 306 -2.68 38.32 89.62
C HIS A 306 -1.39 38.25 90.46
N ILE A 307 -0.32 37.65 89.92
CA ILE A 307 0.99 37.62 90.58
C ILE A 307 1.56 39.04 90.74
N LEU A 308 1.43 39.89 89.71
CA LEU A 308 1.83 41.30 89.77
C LEU A 308 1.06 42.07 90.84
N CYS A 309 -0.27 41.93 90.90
CA CYS A 309 -1.10 42.54 91.94
C CYS A 309 -0.71 42.07 93.34
N PHE A 310 -0.45 40.76 93.54
CA PHE A 310 0.00 40.23 94.83
C PHE A 310 1.37 40.78 95.27
N ARG A 311 2.27 40.98 94.30
CA ARG A 311 3.60 41.54 94.54
C ARG A 311 3.53 43.04 94.88
N LEU A 312 2.61 43.77 94.26
CA LEU A 312 2.35 45.18 94.57
C LEU A 312 1.68 45.35 95.94
N SER A 313 0.71 44.52 96.30
CA SER A 313 0.05 44.56 97.61
C SER A 313 0.95 44.09 98.76
N GLY A 314 1.82 43.09 98.53
CA GLY A 314 2.82 42.66 99.50
C GLY A 314 3.91 43.69 99.79
N ASN A 315 4.19 44.60 98.84
CA ASN A 315 5.10 45.74 99.06
C ASN A 315 4.43 46.93 99.77
N LEU A 316 3.09 46.96 99.86
CA LEU A 316 2.33 47.98 100.60
C LEU A 316 2.11 47.61 102.09
N MET A 317 2.38 46.36 102.48
CA MET A 317 2.29 45.88 103.89
C MET A 317 3.64 45.82 104.62
N LYS A 318 4.70 46.41 104.06
CA LYS A 318 5.98 46.67 104.74
C LYS A 318 6.16 48.18 104.89
#